data_AF-A0A177WTL1-F1
#
_entry.id   AF-A0A177WTL1-F1
#
_cell.length_a   1.000
_cell.length_b   1.000
_cell.length_c   1.000
_cell.angle_alpha   90.00
_cell.angle_beta   90.00
_cell.angle_gamma   90.00
#
_symmetry.space_group_name_H-M   'P 1'
#
loop_
_entity.id
_entity.type
_entity.pdbx_description
1 polymer ?
#
loop_
_entity_poly.entity_id
_entity_poly.type
_entity_poly.pdbx_seq_one_letter_code
_entity_poly.pdbx_strand_id
1 'polypeptide(L)'
;MDSLKNIAEQLQLQISDGTISKAEELKRRAEARGPVALLGSIYYNADPRLLGTLCLHIACERSLENFVDVITVAKYLRIKIPQYRQLNRQLSEKLAPTVFISGPFSIKNSPSSRTAKLKKMMVQFGCTQIHSQVELLHHGFKTKYSASLGSGLRSTVDWYSDDIANAVFFSACSAAKISIPKIKRDSEGASTKLAVKYIEFIKSNCGPELDAIRAHVSKIGSAGQTPSKPALEKSVTFKKNGLSQKRLFLLLAKQQHHNGRVVILE
;
A
#
# COMPACT_ATOMS: atom_id res chain seq x y z
N MET A 1 5.05 6.77 -35.25
CA MET A 1 4.92 5.81 -34.13
C MET A 1 3.92 6.39 -33.15
N ASP A 2 2.87 5.65 -32.79
CA ASP A 2 1.90 6.13 -31.80
C ASP A 2 2.58 6.33 -30.44
N SER A 3 2.45 7.53 -29.90
CA SER A 3 2.86 7.87 -28.55
C SER A 3 2.10 7.00 -27.54
N LEU A 4 2.74 6.59 -26.44
CA LEU A 4 2.03 5.86 -25.36
C LEU A 4 0.88 6.70 -24.79
N LYS A 5 0.96 8.02 -24.92
CA LYS A 5 -0.13 8.94 -24.59
C LYS A 5 -1.38 8.70 -25.45
N ASN A 6 -1.21 8.48 -26.76
CA ASN A 6 -2.34 8.18 -27.67
C ASN A 6 -2.99 6.85 -27.30
N ILE A 7 -2.21 5.83 -26.93
CA ILE A 7 -2.75 4.53 -26.48
C ILE A 7 -3.49 4.70 -25.15
N ALA A 8 -2.95 5.49 -24.22
CA ALA A 8 -3.61 5.78 -22.95
C ALA A 8 -4.94 6.53 -23.14
N GLU A 9 -4.98 7.52 -24.03
CA GLU A 9 -6.19 8.26 -24.40
C GLU A 9 -7.23 7.34 -25.07
N GLN A 10 -6.81 6.48 -26.00
CA GLN A 10 -7.71 5.52 -26.66
C GLN A 10 -8.28 4.48 -25.70
N LEU A 11 -7.54 4.13 -24.65
CA LEU A 11 -8.00 3.26 -23.56
C LEU A 11 -8.71 4.04 -22.44
N GLN A 12 -8.87 5.37 -22.59
CA GLN A 12 -9.48 6.25 -21.60
C GLN A 12 -8.85 6.14 -20.20
N LEU A 13 -7.53 5.96 -20.16
CA LEU A 13 -6.77 5.83 -18.92
C LEU A 13 -6.62 7.18 -18.23
N GLN A 14 -7.03 7.24 -16.96
CA GLN A 14 -6.80 8.39 -16.06
C GLN A 14 -5.46 8.18 -15.34
N ILE A 15 -4.36 8.35 -16.06
CA ILE A 15 -3.00 8.07 -15.56
C ILE A 15 -2.11 9.32 -15.55
N SER A 16 -1.16 9.38 -14.63
CA SER A 16 -0.25 10.52 -14.50
C SER A 16 0.81 10.53 -15.61
N ASP A 17 1.32 11.72 -15.96
CA ASP A 17 2.44 11.87 -16.90
C ASP A 17 3.71 11.13 -16.42
N GLY A 18 3.88 10.99 -15.09
CA GLY A 18 4.94 10.20 -14.49
C GLY A 18 4.79 8.69 -14.78
N THR A 19 3.57 8.18 -14.85
CA THR A 19 3.29 6.78 -15.22
C THR A 19 3.48 6.55 -16.72
N ILE A 20 3.10 7.52 -17.56
CA ILE A 20 3.38 7.49 -19.01
C ILE A 20 4.90 7.45 -19.25
N SER A 21 5.66 8.32 -18.58
CA SER A 21 7.13 8.37 -18.71
C SER A 21 7.79 7.06 -18.29
N LYS A 22 7.30 6.41 -17.22
CA LYS A 22 7.78 5.08 -16.81
C LYS A 22 7.44 4.00 -17.84
N ALA A 23 6.27 4.08 -18.46
CA ALA A 23 5.87 3.16 -19.52
C ALA A 23 6.78 3.32 -20.76
N GLU A 24 7.16 4.55 -21.11
CA GLU A 24 8.10 4.82 -22.20
C GLU A 24 9.48 4.26 -21.91
N GLU A 25 9.96 4.42 -20.68
CA GLU A 25 11.22 3.82 -20.24
C GLU A 25 11.19 2.29 -20.32
N LEU A 26 10.08 1.66 -19.91
CA LEU A 26 9.91 0.21 -20.04
C LEU A 26 9.87 -0.24 -21.50
N LYS A 27 9.20 0.52 -22.36
CA LYS A 27 9.14 0.25 -23.80
C LYS A 27 10.53 0.32 -24.43
N ARG A 28 11.32 1.37 -24.15
CA ARG A 28 12.70 1.49 -24.63
C ARG A 28 13.57 0.31 -24.18
N ARG A 29 13.46 -0.09 -22.91
CA ARG A 29 14.20 -1.25 -22.39
C ARG A 29 13.77 -2.57 -23.03
N ALA A 30 12.48 -2.71 -23.35
CA ALA A 30 11.97 -3.89 -24.03
C ALA A 30 12.44 -3.97 -25.49
N GLU A 31 12.43 -2.83 -26.19
CA GLU A 31 12.92 -2.70 -27.56
C GLU A 31 14.43 -2.98 -27.64
N ALA A 32 15.22 -2.42 -26.72
CA ALA A 32 16.67 -2.64 -26.66
C ALA A 32 17.06 -4.11 -26.42
N ARG A 33 16.22 -4.88 -25.72
CA ARG A 33 16.45 -6.32 -25.47
C ARG A 33 15.88 -7.23 -26.56
N GLY A 34 15.18 -6.66 -27.55
CA GLY A 34 14.47 -7.41 -28.57
C GLY A 34 13.10 -7.90 -28.06
N PRO A 35 11.98 -7.32 -28.52
CA PRO A 35 10.64 -7.72 -28.11
C PRO A 35 10.34 -9.21 -28.36
N VAL A 36 10.90 -9.78 -29.43
CA VAL A 36 10.77 -11.21 -29.78
C VAL A 36 11.46 -12.11 -28.75
N ALA A 37 12.62 -11.71 -28.21
CA ALA A 37 13.30 -12.46 -27.16
C ALA A 37 12.53 -12.41 -25.82
N LEU A 38 11.78 -11.33 -25.60
CA LEU A 38 11.00 -11.12 -24.39
C LEU A 38 9.66 -11.84 -24.44
N LEU A 39 8.94 -11.74 -25.56
CA LEU A 39 7.54 -12.14 -25.71
C LEU A 39 7.35 -13.38 -26.60
N GLY A 40 8.42 -13.89 -27.22
CA GLY A 40 8.38 -15.05 -28.11
C GLY A 40 7.76 -14.74 -29.48
N SER A 41 7.53 -15.80 -30.27
CA SER A 41 6.96 -15.73 -31.62
C SER A 41 5.52 -15.18 -31.67
N ILE A 42 4.83 -15.19 -30.53
CA ILE A 42 3.48 -14.63 -30.38
C ILE A 42 3.46 -13.12 -30.70
N TYR A 43 4.56 -12.42 -30.43
CA TYR A 43 4.70 -10.99 -30.72
C TYR A 43 4.76 -10.68 -32.22
N TYR A 44 5.30 -11.59 -33.03
CA TYR A 44 5.59 -11.34 -34.46
C TYR A 44 4.32 -11.11 -35.29
N ASN A 45 3.20 -11.68 -34.86
CA ASN A 45 1.89 -11.55 -35.51
C ASN A 45 0.92 -10.66 -34.71
N ALA A 46 1.40 -10.03 -33.65
CA ALA A 46 0.55 -9.24 -32.76
C ALA A 46 0.42 -7.79 -33.22
N ASP A 47 -0.65 -7.16 -32.73
CA ASP A 47 -0.92 -5.73 -32.95
C ASP A 47 0.31 -4.87 -32.56
N PRO A 48 0.73 -3.89 -33.40
CA PRO A 48 1.89 -3.04 -33.11
C PRO A 48 1.76 -2.26 -31.80
N ARG A 49 0.54 -2.08 -31.29
CA ARG A 49 0.25 -1.40 -30.02
C ARG A 49 0.50 -2.30 -28.81
N LEU A 50 0.62 -3.62 -28.98
CA LEU A 50 0.75 -4.61 -27.91
C LEU A 50 1.87 -4.27 -26.92
N LEU A 51 3.08 -4.02 -27.41
CA LEU A 51 4.22 -3.76 -26.53
C LEU A 51 3.99 -2.50 -25.68
N GLY A 52 3.47 -1.45 -26.31
CA GLY A 52 3.17 -0.20 -25.63
C GLY A 52 2.07 -0.37 -24.58
N THR A 53 1.01 -1.09 -24.92
CA THR A 53 -0.09 -1.38 -24.00
C THR A 53 0.35 -2.25 -22.81
N LEU A 54 1.21 -3.25 -23.03
CA LEU A 54 1.79 -4.04 -21.94
C LEU A 54 2.69 -3.20 -21.04
N CYS A 55 3.51 -2.30 -21.61
CA CYS A 55 4.36 -1.40 -20.83
C CYS A 55 3.52 -0.41 -20.01
N LEU A 56 2.42 0.11 -20.55
CA LEU A 56 1.46 0.95 -19.83
C LEU A 56 0.79 0.18 -18.69
N HIS A 57 0.36 -1.06 -18.94
CA HIS A 57 -0.24 -1.91 -17.91
C HIS A 57 0.73 -2.13 -16.74
N ILE A 58 1.98 -2.49 -17.03
CA ILE A 58 3.03 -2.68 -16.03
C ILE A 58 3.35 -1.37 -15.30
N ALA A 59 3.39 -0.24 -16.00
CA ALA A 59 3.65 1.06 -15.38
C ALA A 59 2.53 1.50 -14.44
N CYS A 60 1.26 1.25 -14.81
CA CYS A 60 0.10 1.49 -13.96
C CYS A 60 0.15 0.61 -12.71
N GLU A 61 0.43 -0.69 -12.87
CA GLU A 61 0.61 -1.63 -11.74
C GLU A 61 1.74 -1.17 -10.81
N ARG A 62 2.88 -0.72 -11.36
CA ARG A 62 4.04 -0.25 -10.58
C ARG A 62 3.82 1.10 -9.90
N SER A 63 2.97 1.95 -10.46
CA SER A 63 2.64 3.26 -9.89
C SER A 63 1.35 3.25 -9.06
N LEU A 64 0.72 2.09 -8.91
CA LEU A 64 -0.55 1.90 -8.20
C LEU A 64 -1.70 2.72 -8.79
N GLU A 65 -1.66 2.95 -10.10
CA GLU A 65 -2.71 3.63 -10.86
C GLU A 65 -3.65 2.62 -11.52
N ASN A 66 -4.90 3.01 -11.72
CA ASN A 66 -5.91 2.12 -12.28
C ASN A 66 -5.67 1.92 -13.79
N PHE A 67 -5.49 0.68 -14.19
CA PHE A 67 -5.52 0.27 -15.59
C PHE A 67 -6.92 -0.23 -15.97
N VAL A 68 -7.27 -0.18 -17.25
CA VAL A 68 -8.53 -0.76 -17.77
C VAL A 68 -8.58 -2.27 -17.54
N ASP A 69 -9.80 -2.82 -17.47
CA ASP A 69 -10.00 -4.27 -17.38
C ASP A 69 -9.28 -5.00 -18.53
N VAL A 70 -8.68 -6.14 -18.18
CA VAL A 70 -8.05 -7.09 -19.09
C VAL A 70 -8.99 -7.50 -20.23
N ILE A 71 -10.30 -7.55 -20.00
CA ILE A 71 -11.29 -7.84 -21.06
C ILE A 71 -11.27 -6.73 -22.12
N THR A 72 -11.27 -5.46 -21.69
CA THR A 72 -11.30 -4.28 -22.56
C THR A 72 -10.02 -4.18 -23.37
N VAL A 73 -8.87 -4.37 -22.73
CA VAL A 73 -7.57 -4.30 -23.42
C VAL A 73 -7.35 -5.47 -24.39
N ALA A 74 -7.79 -6.68 -24.04
CA ALA A 74 -7.70 -7.84 -24.93
C ALA A 74 -8.56 -7.65 -26.18
N LYS A 75 -9.77 -7.05 -26.05
CA LYS A 75 -10.61 -6.66 -27.18
C LYS A 75 -9.94 -5.59 -28.05
N TYR A 76 -9.38 -4.55 -27.43
CA TYR A 76 -8.68 -3.47 -28.13
C TYR A 76 -7.48 -3.96 -28.97
N LEU A 77 -6.72 -4.93 -28.43
CA LEU A 77 -5.57 -5.56 -29.07
C LEU A 77 -5.92 -6.76 -29.96
N ARG A 78 -7.21 -7.16 -30.02
CA ARG A 78 -7.69 -8.33 -30.78
C ARG A 78 -6.97 -9.64 -30.44
N ILE A 79 -6.68 -9.87 -29.17
CA ILE A 79 -6.02 -11.08 -28.66
C ILE A 79 -6.86 -11.77 -27.60
N LYS A 80 -6.59 -13.05 -27.35
CA LYS A 80 -7.30 -13.81 -26.31
C LYS A 80 -6.84 -13.37 -24.90
N ILE A 81 -7.77 -13.33 -23.95
CA ILE A 81 -7.49 -12.92 -22.56
C ILE A 81 -6.34 -13.74 -21.92
N PRO A 82 -6.30 -15.09 -22.01
CA PRO A 82 -5.21 -15.87 -21.43
C PRO A 82 -3.85 -15.51 -22.03
N GLN A 83 -3.82 -15.24 -23.34
CA GLN A 83 -2.63 -14.86 -24.08
C GLN A 83 -2.11 -13.49 -23.63
N TYR A 84 -3.00 -12.50 -23.46
CA TYR A 84 -2.61 -11.20 -22.91
C TYR A 84 -2.01 -11.32 -21.51
N ARG A 85 -2.67 -12.07 -20.61
CA ARG A 85 -2.18 -12.27 -19.23
C ARG A 85 -0.80 -12.93 -19.20
N GLN A 86 -0.59 -13.94 -20.05
CA GLN A 86 0.70 -14.61 -20.19
C GLN A 86 1.79 -13.63 -20.66
N LEU A 87 1.52 -12.85 -21.70
CA LEU A 87 2.48 -11.87 -22.24
C LEU A 87 2.80 -10.77 -21.22
N ASN A 88 1.81 -10.26 -20.51
CA ASN A 88 2.01 -9.26 -19.46
C ASN A 88 2.89 -9.79 -18.34
N ARG A 89 2.63 -11.02 -17.89
CA ARG A 89 3.44 -11.70 -16.88
C ARG A 89 4.88 -11.87 -17.35
N GLN A 90 5.09 -12.43 -18.54
CA GLN A 90 6.42 -12.65 -19.11
C GLN A 90 7.22 -11.35 -19.23
N LEU A 91 6.58 -10.28 -19.72
CA LEU A 91 7.22 -8.98 -19.87
C LEU A 91 7.58 -8.37 -18.51
N SER A 92 6.66 -8.45 -17.54
CA SER A 92 6.86 -7.92 -16.18
C SER A 92 8.00 -8.62 -15.45
N GLU A 93 8.10 -9.95 -15.59
CA GLU A 93 9.19 -10.76 -15.04
C GLU A 93 10.54 -10.42 -15.69
N LYS A 94 10.59 -10.33 -17.03
CA LYS A 94 11.85 -10.04 -17.75
C LYS A 94 12.31 -8.59 -17.65
N LEU A 95 11.39 -7.64 -17.48
CA LEU A 95 11.67 -6.21 -17.26
C LEU A 95 11.71 -5.83 -15.78
N ALA A 96 11.95 -6.80 -14.89
CA ALA A 96 12.20 -6.51 -13.49
C ALA A 96 13.34 -5.47 -13.33
N PRO A 97 13.32 -4.63 -12.27
CA PRO A 97 14.37 -3.65 -12.04
C PRO A 97 15.73 -4.34 -11.99
N THR A 98 16.66 -3.90 -12.84
CA THR A 98 18.05 -4.34 -12.79
C THR A 98 18.67 -3.63 -11.60
N VAL A 99 18.75 -4.31 -10.47
CA VAL A 99 19.43 -3.79 -9.28
C VAL A 99 20.92 -3.77 -9.61
N PHE A 100 21.47 -2.60 -9.92
CA PHE A 100 22.92 -2.39 -9.91
C PHE A 100 23.39 -2.54 -8.46
N ILE A 101 24.10 -3.63 -8.19
CA ILE A 101 24.74 -3.91 -6.91
C ILE A 101 26.11 -3.25 -6.93
N SER A 102 26.27 -2.17 -6.17
CA SER A 102 27.58 -1.77 -5.65
C SER A 102 27.37 -1.08 -4.31
N GLY A 103 27.97 -1.63 -3.25
CA GLY A 103 27.94 -1.07 -1.90
C GLY A 103 27.61 -2.12 -0.83
N PRO A 104 28.55 -2.42 0.09
CA PRO A 104 28.26 -3.25 1.26
C PRO A 104 27.42 -2.42 2.23
N PHE A 105 26.34 -3.00 2.76
CA PHE A 105 25.34 -2.38 3.64
C PHE A 105 24.39 -1.36 2.99
N SER A 106 23.22 -1.86 2.57
CA SER A 106 21.94 -1.17 2.82
C SER A 106 20.75 -2.12 2.68
N ILE A 107 20.18 -2.48 3.82
CA ILE A 107 18.75 -2.80 3.91
C ILE A 107 18.01 -1.50 3.55
N LYS A 108 17.47 -1.38 2.33
CA LYS A 108 16.44 -0.38 1.99
C LYS A 108 15.73 -0.67 0.66
N ASN A 109 14.48 -1.10 0.81
CA ASN A 109 13.30 -0.51 0.18
C ASN A 109 13.34 -0.28 -1.34
N SER A 110 13.03 -1.32 -2.10
CA SER A 110 12.12 -1.15 -3.24
C SER A 110 10.82 -1.88 -2.89
N PRO A 111 9.63 -1.27 -3.00
CA PRO A 111 8.40 -2.03 -2.96
C PRO A 111 8.31 -2.76 -4.29
N SER A 112 8.95 -3.93 -4.38
CA SER A 112 8.61 -4.88 -5.42
C SER A 112 7.10 -5.12 -5.34
N SER A 113 6.42 -5.33 -6.47
CA SER A 113 4.98 -5.66 -6.53
C SER A 113 4.55 -6.88 -5.67
N ARG A 114 5.51 -7.52 -5.00
CA ARG A 114 5.45 -8.72 -4.17
C ARG A 114 4.78 -8.52 -2.79
N THR A 115 4.50 -7.29 -2.36
CA THR A 115 3.73 -6.94 -1.14
C THR A 115 2.55 -6.00 -1.39
N ALA A 116 2.20 -5.74 -2.65
CA ALA A 116 1.22 -4.72 -3.02
C ALA A 116 -0.17 -4.96 -2.41
N LYS A 117 -0.66 -6.22 -2.39
CA LYS A 117 -1.97 -6.54 -1.81
C LYS A 117 -1.99 -6.38 -0.29
N LEU A 118 -1.02 -6.95 0.42
CA LEU A 118 -0.90 -6.80 1.88
C LEU A 118 -0.83 -5.32 2.29
N LYS A 119 0.00 -4.53 1.60
CA LYS A 119 0.14 -3.10 1.85
C LYS A 119 -1.14 -2.33 1.52
N LYS A 120 -1.80 -2.66 0.39
CA LYS A 120 -3.10 -2.07 0.01
C LYS A 120 -4.16 -2.33 1.05
N MET A 121 -4.27 -3.58 1.54
CA MET A 121 -5.21 -3.94 2.60
C MET A 121 -4.91 -3.18 3.89
N MET A 122 -3.63 -3.05 4.27
CA MET A 122 -3.27 -2.27 5.46
C MET A 122 -3.66 -0.80 5.37
N VAL A 123 -3.50 -0.18 4.19
CA VAL A 123 -3.94 1.20 3.97
C VAL A 123 -5.48 1.28 4.00
N GLN A 124 -6.16 0.38 3.29
CA GLN A 124 -7.63 0.34 3.18
C GLN A 124 -8.34 0.15 4.53
N PHE A 125 -7.75 -0.65 5.42
CA PHE A 125 -8.29 -0.93 6.76
C PHE A 125 -7.63 -0.10 7.87
N GLY A 126 -6.75 0.85 7.52
CA GLY A 126 -6.13 1.77 8.49
C GLY A 126 -5.24 1.08 9.53
N CYS A 127 -4.53 0.02 9.15
CA CYS A 127 -3.71 -0.81 10.03
C CYS A 127 -2.22 -0.85 9.64
N THR A 128 -1.69 0.25 9.13
CA THR A 128 -0.27 0.35 8.72
C THR A 128 0.72 0.25 9.88
N GLN A 129 0.28 0.52 11.11
CA GLN A 129 1.08 0.46 12.35
C GLN A 129 1.56 -0.95 12.73
N ILE A 130 0.94 -2.00 12.17
CA ILE A 130 1.36 -3.40 12.38
C ILE A 130 2.16 -3.97 11.20
N HIS A 131 2.50 -3.16 10.19
CA HIS A 131 3.12 -3.63 8.95
C HIS A 131 4.34 -4.52 9.17
N SER A 132 5.30 -4.09 10.00
CA SER A 132 6.52 -4.87 10.26
C SER A 132 6.24 -6.21 10.94
N GLN A 133 5.23 -6.29 11.80
CA GLN A 133 4.84 -7.53 12.47
C GLN A 133 4.05 -8.45 11.52
N VAL A 134 3.32 -7.89 10.56
CA VAL A 134 2.69 -8.68 9.49
C VAL A 134 3.73 -9.28 8.55
N GLU A 135 4.81 -8.56 8.23
CA GLU A 135 5.93 -9.12 7.46
C GLU A 135 6.62 -10.27 8.21
N LEU A 136 6.81 -10.14 9.54
CA LEU A 136 7.32 -11.22 10.37
C LEU A 136 6.39 -12.44 10.39
N LEU A 137 5.08 -12.22 10.50
CA LEU A 137 4.08 -13.28 10.43
C LEU A 137 4.11 -14.00 9.07
N HIS A 138 4.22 -13.24 7.98
CA HIS A 138 4.32 -13.80 6.63
C HIS A 138 5.57 -14.68 6.49
N HIS A 139 6.72 -14.21 6.97
CA HIS A 139 7.97 -14.97 6.93
C HIS A 139 7.89 -16.24 7.80
N GLY A 140 7.34 -16.12 9.02
CA GLY A 140 7.13 -17.24 9.93
C GLY A 140 6.20 -18.30 9.33
N PHE A 141 5.07 -17.87 8.77
CA PHE A 141 4.15 -18.73 8.02
C PHE A 141 4.87 -19.43 6.87
N LYS A 142 5.59 -18.70 6.02
CA LYS A 142 6.31 -19.28 4.89
C LYS A 142 7.29 -20.37 5.33
N THR A 143 8.04 -20.12 6.39
CA THR A 143 9.03 -21.06 6.94
C THR A 143 8.36 -22.32 7.46
N LYS A 144 7.35 -22.18 8.33
CA LYS A 144 6.66 -23.29 8.98
C LYS A 144 5.79 -24.09 8.02
N TYR A 145 5.09 -23.41 7.11
CA TYR A 145 4.28 -24.06 6.09
C TYR A 145 5.15 -24.82 5.09
N SER A 146 6.27 -24.25 4.64
CA SER A 146 7.23 -24.97 3.80
C SER A 146 7.78 -26.22 4.48
N ALA A 147 8.11 -26.13 5.78
CA ALA A 147 8.58 -27.28 6.56
C ALA A 147 7.52 -28.40 6.66
N SER A 148 6.24 -28.02 6.75
CA SER A 148 5.11 -28.98 6.80
C SER A 148 4.81 -29.68 5.46
N LEU A 149 5.36 -29.18 4.34
CA LEU A 149 5.15 -29.74 3.01
C LEU A 149 6.29 -30.67 2.60
N GLY A 150 5.94 -31.75 1.89
CA GLY A 150 6.92 -32.59 1.19
C GLY A 150 7.70 -31.78 0.12
N SER A 151 8.92 -32.20 -0.18
CA SER A 151 9.87 -31.46 -1.04
C SER A 151 9.28 -31.02 -2.39
N GLY A 152 8.49 -31.87 -3.05
CA GLY A 152 7.85 -31.56 -4.33
C GLY A 152 6.67 -30.58 -4.26
N LEU A 153 6.02 -30.44 -3.11
CA LEU A 153 4.90 -29.53 -2.90
C LEU A 153 5.36 -28.10 -2.51
N ARG A 154 6.62 -27.93 -2.09
CA ARG A 154 7.15 -26.61 -1.71
C ARG A 154 7.26 -25.65 -2.89
N SER A 155 7.62 -26.18 -4.06
CA SER A 155 7.76 -25.40 -5.30
C SER A 155 6.43 -25.07 -5.96
N THR A 156 5.33 -25.73 -5.57
CA THR A 156 3.98 -25.49 -6.13
C THR A 156 3.20 -24.43 -5.37
N VAL A 157 3.68 -23.99 -4.19
CA VAL A 157 3.02 -22.94 -3.42
C VAL A 157 3.28 -21.58 -4.06
N ASP A 158 2.21 -20.94 -4.54
CA ASP A 158 2.25 -19.54 -4.93
C ASP A 158 2.21 -18.65 -3.69
N TRP A 159 3.39 -18.30 -3.18
CA TRP A 159 3.60 -17.40 -2.03
C TRP A 159 3.06 -15.98 -2.24
N TYR A 160 2.68 -15.64 -3.48
CA TYR A 160 2.12 -14.34 -3.83
C TYR A 160 0.61 -14.41 -4.09
N SER A 161 0.00 -15.58 -3.84
CA SER A 161 -1.43 -15.75 -3.98
C SER A 161 -2.21 -14.83 -3.03
N ASP A 162 -3.34 -14.37 -3.54
CA ASP A 162 -4.30 -13.57 -2.80
C ASP A 162 -4.77 -14.27 -1.52
N ASP A 163 -4.88 -15.60 -1.56
CA ASP A 163 -5.27 -16.43 -0.41
C ASP A 163 -4.26 -16.34 0.75
N ILE A 164 -2.96 -16.34 0.45
CA ILE A 164 -1.91 -16.19 1.47
C ILE A 164 -1.89 -14.77 2.01
N ALA A 165 -2.00 -13.76 1.13
CA ALA A 165 -2.06 -12.36 1.54
C ALA A 165 -3.25 -12.12 2.48
N ASN A 166 -4.43 -12.62 2.12
CA ASN A 166 -5.64 -12.54 2.94
C ASN A 166 -5.45 -13.27 4.27
N ALA A 167 -4.94 -14.50 4.24
CA ALA A 167 -4.76 -15.32 5.44
C ALA A 167 -3.82 -14.68 6.47
N VAL A 168 -2.69 -14.17 6.00
CA VAL A 168 -1.71 -13.45 6.83
C VAL A 168 -2.33 -12.17 7.39
N PHE A 169 -2.97 -11.36 6.54
CA PHE A 169 -3.56 -10.08 6.94
C PHE A 169 -4.66 -10.24 7.99
N PHE A 170 -5.64 -11.12 7.74
CA PHE A 170 -6.77 -11.29 8.67
C PHE A 170 -6.37 -11.99 9.96
N SER A 171 -5.37 -12.89 9.92
CA SER A 171 -4.79 -13.46 11.14
C SER A 171 -4.09 -12.39 11.99
N ALA A 172 -3.33 -11.49 11.35
CA ALA A 172 -2.70 -10.38 12.05
C ALA A 172 -3.71 -9.38 12.62
N CYS A 173 -4.74 -9.01 11.86
CA CYS A 173 -5.81 -8.13 12.35
C CYS A 173 -6.55 -8.75 13.54
N SER A 174 -6.80 -10.06 13.49
CA SER A 174 -7.40 -10.80 14.61
C SER A 174 -6.48 -10.79 15.84
N ALA A 175 -5.18 -10.97 15.69
CA ALA A 175 -4.21 -10.89 16.78
C ALA A 175 -4.11 -9.46 17.35
N ALA A 176 -4.16 -8.45 16.49
CA ALA A 176 -4.13 -7.03 16.85
C ALA A 176 -5.45 -6.50 17.45
N LYS A 177 -6.50 -7.34 17.55
CA LYS A 177 -7.86 -6.94 17.95
C LYS A 177 -8.45 -5.81 17.08
N ILE A 178 -8.06 -5.76 15.81
CA ILE A 178 -8.61 -4.82 14.83
C ILE A 178 -9.91 -5.42 14.30
N SER A 179 -11.03 -4.75 14.60
CA SER A 179 -12.35 -5.21 14.18
C SER A 179 -12.55 -4.94 12.68
N ILE A 180 -12.64 -6.02 11.89
CA ILE A 180 -12.99 -5.95 10.47
C ILE A 180 -14.36 -6.60 10.27
N PRO A 181 -15.36 -5.88 9.72
CA PRO A 181 -16.67 -6.44 9.45
C PRO A 181 -16.60 -7.70 8.57
N LYS A 182 -17.36 -8.73 8.94
CA LYS A 182 -17.40 -10.02 8.21
C LYS A 182 -17.68 -9.83 6.71
N ILE A 183 -18.60 -8.94 6.35
CA ILE A 183 -18.94 -8.63 4.96
C ILE A 183 -17.72 -8.12 4.18
N LYS A 184 -16.94 -7.19 4.75
CA LYS A 184 -15.73 -6.65 4.12
C LYS A 184 -14.61 -7.69 4.05
N ARG A 185 -14.49 -8.52 5.08
CA ARG A 185 -13.51 -9.60 5.12
C ARG A 185 -13.80 -10.64 4.03
N ASP A 186 -15.07 -11.03 3.89
CA ASP A 186 -15.49 -12.04 2.94
C ASP A 186 -15.43 -11.50 1.49
N SER A 187 -15.70 -10.20 1.26
CA SER A 187 -15.55 -9.55 -0.05
C SER A 187 -14.10 -9.46 -0.54
N GLU A 188 -13.13 -9.40 0.37
CA GLU A 188 -11.70 -9.42 0.03
C GLU A 188 -11.17 -10.84 -0.27
N GLY A 189 -11.99 -11.86 -0.06
CA GLY A 189 -11.66 -13.27 -0.33
C GLY A 189 -11.04 -14.01 0.85
N ALA A 190 -11.29 -13.61 2.10
CA ALA A 190 -10.83 -14.38 3.26
C ALA A 190 -11.59 -15.69 3.49
N SER A 191 -12.77 -15.83 2.87
CA SER A 191 -13.67 -16.99 3.00
C SER A 191 -13.41 -18.07 1.95
N THR A 192 -12.41 -17.90 1.08
CA THR A 192 -12.01 -18.94 0.13
C THR A 192 -11.51 -20.16 0.91
N LYS A 193 -11.74 -21.37 0.37
CA LYS A 193 -11.31 -22.62 1.01
C LYS A 193 -9.80 -22.64 1.32
N LEU A 194 -9.00 -22.05 0.43
CA LEU A 194 -7.54 -22.00 0.55
C LEU A 194 -7.11 -20.99 1.63
N ALA A 195 -7.68 -19.78 1.64
CA ALA A 195 -7.38 -18.78 2.67
C ALA A 195 -7.78 -19.28 4.06
N VAL A 196 -8.95 -19.92 4.20
CA VAL A 196 -9.39 -20.52 5.48
C VAL A 196 -8.38 -21.56 5.98
N LYS A 197 -7.92 -22.46 5.10
CA LYS A 197 -6.90 -23.46 5.44
C LYS A 197 -5.59 -22.82 5.90
N TYR A 198 -5.14 -21.74 5.25
CA TYR A 198 -3.95 -21.02 5.67
C TYR A 198 -4.14 -20.26 6.99
N ILE A 199 -5.31 -19.66 7.23
CA ILE A 199 -5.65 -19.01 8.51
C ILE A 199 -5.58 -20.03 9.65
N GLU A 200 -6.18 -21.21 9.46
CA GLU A 200 -6.12 -22.30 10.45
C GLU A 200 -4.66 -22.73 10.71
N PHE A 201 -3.87 -22.91 9.65
CA PHE A 201 -2.46 -23.26 9.79
C PHE A 201 -1.68 -22.19 10.57
N ILE A 202 -1.89 -20.90 10.26
CA ILE A 202 -1.25 -19.77 10.94
C ILE A 202 -1.61 -19.77 12.42
N LYS A 203 -2.88 -19.95 12.77
CA LYS A 203 -3.32 -20.00 14.17
C LYS A 203 -2.66 -21.13 14.96
N SER A 204 -2.50 -22.30 14.35
CA SER A 204 -1.95 -23.47 15.03
C SER A 204 -0.43 -23.46 15.12
N ASN A 205 0.28 -22.82 14.18
CA ASN A 205 1.74 -22.95 14.05
C ASN A 205 2.50 -21.63 14.24
N CYS A 206 1.87 -20.48 14.07
CA CYS A 206 2.52 -19.16 14.12
C CYS A 206 2.22 -18.39 15.42
N GLY A 207 2.02 -19.11 16.53
CA GLY A 207 1.75 -18.53 17.86
C GLY A 207 2.73 -17.42 18.27
N PRO A 208 4.06 -17.63 18.22
CA PRO A 208 5.05 -16.62 18.59
C PRO A 208 4.92 -15.32 17.78
N GLU A 209 4.65 -15.43 16.47
CA GLU A 209 4.48 -14.28 15.59
C GLU A 209 3.17 -13.53 15.89
N LEU A 210 2.09 -14.25 16.20
CA LEU A 210 0.81 -13.66 16.60
C LEU A 210 0.91 -12.98 17.98
N ASP A 211 1.67 -13.53 18.91
CA ASP A 211 1.92 -12.94 20.22
C ASP A 211 2.80 -11.68 20.12
N ALA A 212 3.77 -11.66 19.21
CA ALA A 212 4.55 -10.46 18.92
C ALA A 212 3.66 -9.31 18.40
N ILE A 213 2.66 -9.61 17.57
CA ILE A 213 1.66 -8.62 17.12
C ILE A 213 0.86 -8.08 18.32
N ARG A 214 0.35 -8.96 19.18
CA ARG A 214 -0.40 -8.57 20.40
C ARG A 214 0.44 -7.65 21.29
N ALA A 215 1.69 -8.04 21.55
CA ALA A 215 2.60 -7.27 22.39
C ALA A 215 2.93 -5.90 21.78
N HIS A 216 3.13 -5.83 20.46
CA HIS A 216 3.40 -4.58 19.75
C HIS A 216 2.22 -3.60 19.82
N VAL A 217 0.99 -4.08 19.62
CA VAL A 217 -0.22 -3.25 19.73
C VAL A 217 -0.40 -2.73 21.15
N SER A 218 -0.16 -3.55 22.18
CA SER A 218 -0.20 -3.12 23.58
C SER A 218 0.82 -2.02 23.89
N LYS A 219 2.01 -2.06 23.26
CA LYS A 219 3.04 -1.00 23.38
C LYS A 219 2.63 0.30 22.69
N ILE A 220 1.99 0.22 21.52
CA ILE A 220 1.48 1.41 20.82
C ILE A 220 0.35 2.07 21.63
N GLY A 221 -0.58 1.26 22.18
CA GLY A 221 -1.66 1.77 23.02
C GLY A 221 -1.21 2.41 24.33
N SER A 222 -0.05 2.01 24.86
CA SER A 222 0.53 2.59 26.08
C SER A 222 1.40 3.82 25.83
N ALA A 223 1.95 4.00 24.63
CA ALA A 223 2.69 5.22 24.25
C ALA A 223 1.78 6.45 24.02
N GLY A 224 0.46 6.25 23.93
CA GLY A 224 -0.54 7.32 23.84
C GLY A 224 -1.00 7.89 25.19
N GLN A 225 -0.51 7.39 26.32
CA GLN A 225 -0.72 8.04 27.61
C GLN A 225 0.29 9.18 27.75
N THR A 226 -0.14 10.39 27.39
CA THR A 226 0.46 11.62 27.91
C THR A 226 0.68 11.47 29.42
N PRO A 227 1.86 11.82 29.96
CA PRO A 227 2.03 11.82 31.40
C PRO A 227 1.01 12.80 31.99
N SER A 228 0.04 12.27 32.72
CA SER A 228 -0.80 13.09 33.59
C SER A 228 0.16 13.90 34.46
N LYS A 229 0.09 15.23 34.36
CA LYS A 229 0.81 16.15 35.25
C LYS A 229 0.69 15.62 36.69
N PRO A 230 1.77 15.58 37.47
CA PRO A 230 1.64 15.29 38.89
C PRO A 230 0.65 16.31 39.47
N ALA A 231 -0.40 15.82 40.12
CA ALA A 231 -1.32 16.64 40.87
C ALA A 231 -0.49 17.37 41.93
N LEU A 232 -0.26 18.66 41.72
CA LEU A 232 0.31 19.52 42.73
C LEU A 232 -0.82 19.76 43.75
N GLU A 233 -0.83 18.96 44.81
CA GLU A 233 -1.47 19.35 46.06
C GLU A 233 -0.83 20.67 46.53
N LYS A 234 -1.64 21.73 46.57
CA LYS A 234 -1.84 22.60 47.74
C LYS A 234 -2.85 23.68 47.38
N SER A 235 -4.07 23.48 47.87
CA SER A 235 -5.07 24.50 48.08
C SER A 235 -4.50 25.59 49.00
N VAL A 236 -4.10 26.72 48.42
CA VAL A 236 -3.94 27.97 49.16
C VAL A 236 -5.25 28.73 49.04
N THR A 237 -6.01 28.71 50.12
CA THR A 237 -7.19 29.52 50.38
C THR A 237 -6.84 31.00 50.31
N PHE A 238 -7.38 31.72 49.33
CA PHE A 238 -7.42 33.19 49.36
C PHE A 238 -8.82 33.66 49.74
N LYS A 239 -8.91 34.22 50.96
CA LYS A 239 -10.08 34.91 51.50
C LYS A 239 -10.44 36.10 50.58
N LYS A 240 -11.69 36.13 50.13
CA LYS A 240 -12.33 37.34 49.59
C LYS A 240 -12.58 38.31 50.75
N ASN A 241 -11.76 39.35 50.87
CA ASN A 241 -12.21 40.60 51.47
C ASN A 241 -12.58 41.55 50.34
N GLY A 242 -13.83 42.00 50.36
CA GLY A 242 -14.39 42.87 49.34
C GLY A 242 -13.83 44.28 49.36
N LEU A 243 -13.86 44.93 48.20
CA LEU A 243 -14.09 46.36 48.10
C LEU A 243 -14.55 46.72 46.68
N SER A 244 -15.81 47.20 46.65
CA SER A 244 -16.33 48.26 45.79
C SER A 244 -16.45 48.02 44.27
N GLN A 245 -17.70 47.73 43.87
CA GLN A 245 -18.28 48.21 42.62
C GLN A 245 -18.19 49.74 42.56
N LYS A 246 -17.35 50.28 41.68
CA LYS A 246 -17.54 51.55 40.91
C LYS A 246 -16.21 51.92 40.23
N ARG A 247 -16.02 51.44 39.00
CA ARG A 247 -15.29 52.12 37.90
C ARG A 247 -15.47 51.29 36.61
N LEU A 248 -16.75 51.07 36.32
CA LEU A 248 -17.23 50.97 34.94
C LEU A 248 -17.15 52.40 34.40
N PHE A 249 -16.58 52.58 33.20
CA PHE A 249 -16.37 53.84 32.48
C PHE A 249 -15.24 54.77 32.94
N LEU A 250 -14.44 55.18 31.95
CA LEU A 250 -13.49 56.31 31.93
C LEU A 250 -12.18 56.20 32.73
N LEU A 251 -11.19 55.57 32.08
CA LEU A 251 -9.85 56.14 31.89
C LEU A 251 -9.50 55.85 30.42
N LEU A 252 -9.95 56.66 29.46
CA LEU A 252 -9.21 57.84 28.96
C LEU A 252 -7.70 57.59 28.97
N ALA A 253 -7.10 57.21 27.84
CA ALA A 253 -6.78 58.10 26.73
C ALA A 253 -5.96 59.33 27.19
N LYS A 254 -4.63 59.20 27.09
CA LYS A 254 -3.55 60.22 26.96
C LYS A 254 -2.26 59.40 27.06
N GLN A 255 -1.46 59.14 26.04
CA GLN A 255 -0.84 59.98 25.01
C GLN A 255 -0.63 59.13 23.74
N GLN A 256 -1.20 59.51 22.59
CA GLN A 256 -0.64 60.37 21.54
C GLN A 256 0.23 59.64 20.49
N HIS A 257 -0.31 59.63 19.27
CA HIS A 257 0.28 59.76 17.92
C HIS A 257 1.50 58.88 17.54
N HIS A 258 1.50 58.13 16.43
CA HIS A 258 1.20 58.60 15.08
C HIS A 258 0.74 57.47 14.12
N ASN A 259 -0.32 57.79 13.36
CA ASN A 259 -0.69 57.40 11.96
C ASN A 259 -0.71 55.90 11.59
N GLY A 260 -1.86 55.24 11.34
CA GLY A 260 -2.99 55.63 10.48
C GLY A 260 -2.80 54.96 9.10
N ARG A 261 -3.71 54.17 8.50
CA ARG A 261 -5.18 54.17 8.47
C ARG A 261 -5.73 52.76 8.22
N VAL A 262 -6.83 52.46 8.89
CA VAL A 262 -7.85 51.47 8.52
C VAL A 262 -8.88 52.18 7.63
N VAL A 263 -9.40 51.49 6.61
CA VAL A 263 -10.66 51.84 5.94
C VAL A 263 -11.57 50.61 5.96
N ILE A 264 -12.74 50.77 6.58
CA ILE A 264 -13.91 49.88 6.48
C ILE A 264 -15.03 50.77 5.91
N LEU A 265 -15.68 50.31 4.83
CA LEU A 265 -16.98 50.76 4.28
C LEU A 265 -17.48 49.59 3.40
N GLU A 266 -18.72 49.08 3.42
CA GLU A 266 -19.98 49.32 4.12
C GLU A 266 -20.69 47.96 4.28
#